data_AF-A0AAU1KH78-F1
#
_entry.id   AF-A0AAU1KH78-F1
#
_cell.length_a   1.000
_cell.length_b   1.000
_cell.length_c   1.000
_cell.angle_alpha   90.00
_cell.angle_beta   90.00
_cell.angle_gamma   90.00
#
_symmetry.space_group_name_H-M   'P 1'
#
loop_
_entity.id
_entity.type
_entity.pdbx_description
1 polymer ?
#
loop_
_entity_poly.entity_id
_entity_poly.type
_entity_poly.pdbx_seq_one_letter_code
_entity_poly.pdbx_strand_id
1 'polypeptide(L)'
;MRLTPRKEEVEAIKALLEDPTFESADQMAKAIYKTAAELLQMRDLFALVHTWKDGHRGLNFGPFGSEAEIKTFASKMAFGGTGRVVKLYSPGAMLANVDGKKGWKGYCFHPECGHAPFTHSLAGAARGACQIPTCPCGKFQQK
;
A
#
# COMPACT_ATOMS: atom_id res chain seq x y z
N MET A 1 -8.14 -7.83 -9.90
CA MET A 1 -7.99 -7.10 -8.64
C MET A 1 -9.30 -6.45 -8.25
N ARG A 2 -10.05 -7.06 -7.33
CA ARG A 2 -11.20 -6.42 -6.67
C ARG A 2 -10.75 -5.85 -5.34
N LEU A 3 -10.69 -4.53 -5.24
CA LEU A 3 -10.28 -3.85 -4.00
C LEU A 3 -11.49 -3.27 -3.29
N THR A 4 -11.61 -3.61 -2.02
CA THR A 4 -12.39 -2.81 -1.08
C THR A 4 -11.50 -1.68 -0.59
N PRO A 5 -11.87 -0.41 -0.84
CA PRO A 5 -11.12 0.74 -0.34
C PRO A 5 -11.09 0.75 1.19
N ARG A 6 -9.95 1.11 1.77
CA ARG A 6 -9.83 1.37 3.21
C ARG A 6 -10.36 2.77 3.52
N LYS A 7 -10.76 3.01 4.77
CA LYS A 7 -11.29 4.32 5.20
C LYS A 7 -10.36 5.47 4.80
N GLU A 8 -9.06 5.35 5.09
CA GLU A 8 -8.07 6.38 4.72
C GLU A 8 -7.94 6.61 3.21
N GLU A 9 -8.10 5.57 2.38
CA GLU A 9 -8.06 5.70 0.92
C GLU A 9 -9.29 6.47 0.41
N VAL A 10 -10.46 6.20 0.99
CA VAL A 10 -11.70 6.93 0.67
C VAL A 10 -11.59 8.39 1.07
N GLU A 11 -11.10 8.69 2.28
CA GLU A 11 -10.96 10.08 2.74
C GLU A 11 -9.95 10.87 1.88
N ALA A 12 -8.85 10.25 1.43
CA ALA A 12 -7.90 10.91 0.53
C ALA A 12 -8.53 11.27 -0.82
N ILE A 13 -9.35 10.40 -1.39
CA ILE A 13 -10.05 10.69 -2.65
C ILE A 13 -11.17 11.72 -2.43
N LYS A 14 -11.92 11.64 -1.32
CA LYS A 14 -12.93 12.65 -0.96
C LYS A 14 -12.32 14.04 -0.84
N ALA A 15 -11.16 14.17 -0.20
CA ALA A 15 -10.47 15.44 -0.08
C ALA A 15 -10.18 16.09 -1.44
N LEU A 16 -9.86 15.31 -2.47
CA LEU A 16 -9.67 15.83 -3.85
C LEU A 16 -10.98 16.24 -4.50
N LEU A 17 -12.06 15.49 -4.26
CA LEU A 17 -13.38 15.78 -4.79
C LEU A 17 -13.98 17.05 -4.18
N GLU A 18 -13.60 17.36 -2.94
CA GLU A 18 -14.04 18.53 -2.18
C GLU A 18 -13.06 19.72 -2.33
N ASP A 19 -11.97 19.57 -3.08
CA ASP A 19 -10.95 20.61 -3.26
C ASP A 19 -11.44 21.68 -4.28
N PRO A 20 -11.67 22.93 -3.85
CA PRO A 20 -12.16 23.99 -4.72
C PRO A 20 -11.08 24.56 -5.66
N THR A 21 -9.82 24.13 -5.53
CA THR A 21 -8.69 24.65 -6.32
C THR A 21 -8.60 24.05 -7.73
N PHE A 22 -9.33 22.96 -8.00
CA PHE A 22 -9.38 22.40 -9.35
C PHE A 22 -10.21 23.27 -10.29
N GLU A 23 -9.58 23.76 -11.35
CA GLU A 23 -10.22 24.65 -12.33
C GLU A 23 -10.97 23.89 -13.43
N SER A 24 -10.75 22.57 -13.55
CA SER A 24 -11.43 21.72 -14.52
C SER A 24 -11.54 20.26 -14.08
N ALA A 25 -12.51 19.55 -14.66
CA ALA A 25 -12.70 18.11 -14.45
C ALA A 25 -11.49 17.29 -14.89
N ASP A 26 -10.75 17.73 -15.91
CA ASP A 26 -9.53 17.05 -16.38
C ASP A 26 -8.40 17.10 -15.34
N GLN A 27 -8.22 18.26 -14.69
CA GLN A 27 -7.23 18.39 -13.61
C GLN A 27 -7.60 17.49 -12.41
N MET A 28 -8.86 17.50 -12.00
CA MET A 28 -9.35 16.66 -10.89
C MET A 28 -9.20 15.17 -11.21
N ALA A 29 -9.58 14.73 -12.42
CA ALA A 29 -9.46 13.33 -12.83
C ALA A 29 -8.00 12.85 -12.80
N LYS A 30 -7.06 13.68 -13.27
CA LYS A 30 -5.62 13.39 -13.19
C LYS A 30 -5.14 13.28 -11.75
N ALA A 31 -5.61 14.16 -10.86
CA ALA A 31 -5.25 14.13 -9.44
C ALA A 31 -5.79 12.87 -8.73
N ILE A 32 -7.04 12.49 -9.00
CA ILE A 32 -7.65 11.25 -8.50
C ILE A 32 -6.85 10.03 -8.95
N TYR A 33 -6.51 9.95 -10.25
CA TYR A 33 -5.76 8.80 -10.77
C TYR A 33 -4.38 8.68 -10.11
N LYS A 34 -3.64 9.78 -9.99
CA LYS A 34 -2.33 9.81 -9.32
C LYS A 34 -2.45 9.37 -7.86
N THR A 35 -3.41 9.94 -7.12
CA THR A 35 -3.61 9.63 -5.71
C THR A 35 -4.04 8.18 -5.50
N ALA A 36 -4.93 7.66 -6.35
CA ALA A 36 -5.30 6.25 -6.32
C ALA A 36 -4.08 5.36 -6.58
N ALA A 37 -3.25 5.68 -7.57
CA ALA A 37 -2.03 4.91 -7.86
C ALA A 37 -1.06 4.92 -6.66
N GLU A 38 -0.86 6.07 -6.01
CA GLU A 38 -0.02 6.17 -4.80
C GLU A 38 -0.58 5.32 -3.65
N LEU A 39 -1.89 5.36 -3.41
CA LEU A 39 -2.56 4.54 -2.40
C LEU A 39 -2.37 3.04 -2.70
N LEU A 40 -2.52 2.64 -3.96
CA LEU A 40 -2.33 1.25 -4.38
C LEU A 40 -0.88 0.78 -4.24
N GLN A 41 0.10 1.64 -4.53
CA GLN A 41 1.51 1.31 -4.36
C GLN A 41 1.88 1.03 -2.91
N MET A 42 1.08 1.51 -1.95
CA MET A 42 1.24 1.28 -0.50
C MET A 42 0.58 -0.01 -0.01
N ARG A 43 0.03 -0.84 -0.91
CA ARG A 43 -0.62 -2.11 -0.57
C ARG A 43 0.24 -3.31 -0.95
N ASP A 44 0.34 -4.25 -0.02
CA ASP A 44 0.72 -5.61 -0.37
C ASP A 44 -0.40 -6.25 -1.19
N LEU A 45 -0.03 -6.94 -2.25
CA LEU A 45 -0.93 -7.63 -3.17
C LEU A 45 -0.48 -9.07 -3.32
N PHE A 46 -1.15 -9.81 -4.19
CA PHE A 46 -0.84 -11.20 -4.44
C PHE A 46 -0.76 -11.48 -5.95
N ALA A 47 0.08 -12.45 -6.31
CA ALA A 47 0.14 -13.03 -7.63
C ALA A 47 -0.09 -14.55 -7.53
N LEU A 48 -0.69 -15.11 -8.58
CA LEU A 48 -0.68 -16.54 -8.82
C LEU A 48 0.47 -16.84 -9.78
N VAL A 49 1.47 -17.56 -9.31
CA VAL A 49 2.56 -18.09 -10.14
C VAL A 49 2.18 -19.49 -10.59
N HIS A 50 2.05 -19.68 -11.89
CA HIS A 50 1.60 -20.94 -12.48
C HIS A 50 2.75 -21.72 -13.11
N THR A 51 2.63 -23.04 -13.13
CA THR A 51 3.49 -23.96 -13.88
C THR A 51 2.59 -24.97 -14.60
N TRP A 52 2.85 -25.21 -15.89
CA TRP A 52 2.07 -26.14 -16.71
C TRP A 52 2.26 -27.59 -16.25
N LYS A 53 1.38 -28.49 -16.70
CA LYS A 53 1.42 -29.92 -16.29
C LYS A 53 2.69 -30.64 -16.73
N ASP A 54 3.29 -30.21 -17.84
CA ASP A 54 4.55 -30.72 -18.39
C ASP A 54 5.79 -30.20 -17.63
N GLY A 55 5.60 -29.37 -16.61
CA GLY A 55 6.69 -28.78 -15.83
C GLY A 55 7.31 -27.52 -16.46
N HIS A 56 6.86 -27.10 -17.64
CA HIS A 56 7.30 -25.83 -18.22
C HIS A 56 6.74 -24.63 -17.45
N ARG A 57 7.50 -23.54 -17.47
CA ARG A 57 7.12 -22.27 -16.81
C ARG A 57 5.75 -21.82 -17.33
N GLY A 58 4.85 -21.58 -16.39
CA GLY A 58 3.52 -21.08 -16.67
C GLY A 58 3.46 -19.56 -16.76
N LEU A 59 2.23 -19.05 -16.71
CA LEU A 59 1.94 -17.61 -16.69
C LEU A 59 1.73 -17.11 -15.27
N ASN A 60 2.19 -15.91 -14.98
CA ASN A 60 1.89 -15.25 -13.71
C ASN A 60 0.65 -14.37 -13.88
N PHE A 61 -0.30 -14.50 -12.96
CA PHE A 61 -1.52 -13.70 -12.96
C PHE A 61 -1.52 -12.79 -11.74
N GLY A 62 -2.02 -11.57 -11.92
CA GLY A 62 -2.16 -10.59 -10.86
C GLY A 62 -2.13 -9.16 -11.40
N PRO A 63 -2.21 -8.16 -10.50
CA PRO A 63 -2.32 -8.34 -9.05
C PRO A 63 -3.72 -8.78 -8.60
N PHE A 64 -3.77 -9.46 -7.46
CA PHE A 64 -4.98 -9.82 -6.72
C PHE A 64 -4.98 -9.14 -5.35
N GLY A 65 -6.17 -8.75 -4.87
CA GLY A 65 -6.34 -8.08 -3.59
C GLY A 65 -6.32 -9.04 -2.39
N SER A 66 -6.48 -10.34 -2.62
CA SER A 66 -6.48 -11.38 -1.58
C SER A 66 -6.20 -12.76 -2.18
N GLU A 67 -5.82 -13.72 -1.33
CA GLU A 67 -5.68 -15.11 -1.73
C GLU A 67 -7.01 -15.76 -2.13
N ALA A 68 -8.12 -15.30 -1.55
CA ALA A 68 -9.46 -15.79 -1.90
C ALA A 68 -9.81 -15.46 -3.36
N GLU A 69 -9.48 -14.24 -3.83
CA GLU A 69 -9.66 -13.84 -5.23
C GLU A 69 -8.86 -14.76 -6.17
N ILE A 70 -7.65 -15.15 -5.79
CA ILE A 70 -6.83 -16.10 -6.55
C ILE A 70 -7.51 -17.46 -6.65
N LYS A 71 -8.03 -18.00 -5.54
CA LYS A 71 -8.72 -19.30 -5.54
C LYS A 71 -9.93 -19.28 -6.47
N THR A 72 -10.75 -18.22 -6.42
CA THR A 72 -11.89 -18.05 -7.32
C THR A 72 -11.48 -17.88 -8.78
N PHE A 73 -10.39 -17.16 -9.06
CA PHE A 73 -9.85 -17.04 -10.41
C PHE A 73 -9.34 -18.38 -10.95
N ALA A 74 -8.51 -19.08 -10.17
CA ALA A 74 -7.92 -20.37 -10.56
C ALA A 74 -8.98 -21.43 -10.80
N SER A 75 -10.02 -21.50 -9.95
CA SER A 75 -11.11 -22.47 -10.10
C SER A 75 -11.92 -22.26 -11.39
N LYS A 76 -12.09 -21.00 -11.82
CA LYS A 76 -12.81 -20.66 -13.05
C LYS A 76 -12.01 -20.95 -14.30
N MET A 77 -10.71 -20.68 -14.25
CA MET A 77 -9.86 -20.80 -15.43
C MET A 77 -9.51 -22.26 -15.78
N ALA A 78 -9.39 -23.14 -14.78
CA ALA A 78 -9.24 -24.59 -14.95
C ALA A 78 -8.14 -25.04 -15.94
N PHE A 79 -7.10 -24.24 -16.18
CA PHE A 79 -6.06 -24.48 -17.20
C PHE A 79 -5.05 -25.60 -16.85
N GLY A 80 -5.32 -26.39 -15.80
CA GLY A 80 -4.43 -27.46 -15.35
C GLY A 80 -3.12 -26.97 -14.71
N GLY A 81 -2.18 -27.88 -14.45
CA GLY A 81 -0.87 -27.55 -13.88
C GLY A 81 -0.91 -27.31 -12.36
N THR A 82 0.10 -26.62 -11.85
CA THR A 82 0.22 -26.25 -10.43
C THR A 82 0.31 -24.73 -10.28
N GLY A 83 -0.23 -24.21 -9.19
CA GLY A 83 -0.24 -22.79 -8.89
C GLY A 83 0.22 -22.51 -7.47
N ARG A 84 1.06 -21.49 -7.28
CA ARG A 84 1.50 -20.99 -5.98
C ARG A 84 1.07 -19.54 -5.81
N VAL A 85 0.51 -19.23 -4.65
CA VAL A 85 0.25 -17.85 -4.24
C VAL A 85 1.56 -17.22 -3.79
N VAL A 86 1.88 -16.07 -4.36
CA VAL A 86 3.04 -15.26 -4.00
C VAL A 86 2.57 -13.89 -3.54
N LYS A 87 3.02 -13.48 -2.36
CA LYS A 87 2.78 -12.13 -1.86
C LYS A 87 3.69 -11.14 -2.58
N LEU A 88 3.10 -10.11 -3.16
CA LEU A 88 3.78 -8.97 -3.76
C LEU A 88 3.86 -7.87 -2.69
N TYR A 89 5.05 -7.66 -2.13
CA TYR A 89 5.25 -6.62 -1.13
C TYR A 89 5.20 -5.23 -1.76
N SER A 90 4.57 -4.30 -1.07
CA SER A 90 4.38 -2.92 -1.49
C SER A 90 5.72 -2.19 -1.72
N PRO A 91 6.07 -1.83 -2.96
CA PRO A 91 7.28 -1.06 -3.22
C PRO A 91 7.17 0.36 -2.64
N GLY A 92 5.96 0.95 -2.67
CA GLY A 92 5.71 2.27 -2.08
C GLY A 92 5.95 2.28 -0.57
N ALA A 93 5.48 1.25 0.16
CA ALA A 93 5.70 1.16 1.59
C ALA A 93 7.18 0.91 1.92
N MET A 94 7.89 0.14 1.11
CA MET A 94 9.32 -0.08 1.29
C MET A 94 10.12 1.21 1.10
N LEU A 95 9.85 1.98 0.06
CA LEU A 95 10.47 3.30 -0.14
C LEU A 95 10.11 4.27 0.99
N ALA A 96 8.83 4.34 1.36
CA ALA A 96 8.37 5.17 2.47
C ALA A 96 9.00 4.79 3.83
N ASN A 97 9.37 3.52 4.03
CA ASN A 97 10.08 3.09 5.23
C ASN A 97 11.54 3.58 5.28
N VAL A 98 12.16 3.79 4.12
CA VAL A 98 13.53 4.31 3.99
C VAL A 98 13.52 5.83 4.05
N ASP A 99 12.71 6.48 3.22
CA ASP A 99 12.72 7.93 3.03
C ASP A 99 11.82 8.68 4.02
N GLY A 100 10.90 7.97 4.66
CA GLY A 100 9.79 8.55 5.40
C GLY A 100 8.64 8.98 4.48
N LYS A 101 7.45 9.13 5.07
CA LYS A 101 6.25 9.62 4.39
C LYS A 101 5.40 10.47 5.31
N LYS A 102 5.48 11.80 5.14
CA LYS A 102 4.73 12.77 5.95
C LYS A 102 3.23 12.66 5.69
N GLY A 103 2.43 12.88 6.75
CA GLY A 103 0.96 12.90 6.64
C GLY A 103 0.31 11.56 6.33
N TRP A 104 1.07 10.45 6.30
CA TRP A 104 0.55 9.13 6.01
C TRP A 104 0.28 8.31 7.26
N LYS A 105 -0.89 7.68 7.31
CA LYS A 105 -1.29 6.84 8.44
C LYS A 105 -0.30 5.69 8.65
N GLY A 106 0.17 5.53 9.88
CA GLY A 106 1.19 4.54 10.24
C GLY A 106 2.62 5.08 10.25
N TYR A 107 2.86 6.29 9.75
CA TYR A 107 4.12 7.02 9.86
C TYR A 107 4.00 8.15 10.90
N CYS A 108 5.14 8.72 11.30
CA CYS A 108 5.14 9.79 12.30
C CYS A 108 4.52 11.08 11.76
N PHE A 109 3.56 11.66 12.49
CA PHE A 109 2.83 12.86 12.08
C PHE A 109 3.48 14.20 12.52
N HIS A 110 4.65 14.17 13.14
CA HIS A 110 5.34 15.41 13.50
C HIS A 110 5.64 16.24 12.23
N PRO A 111 5.40 17.57 12.20
CA PRO A 111 5.48 18.38 10.97
C PRO A 111 6.82 18.27 10.22
N GLU A 112 7.91 18.12 10.98
CA GLU A 112 9.27 17.99 10.47
C GLU A 112 9.72 16.53 10.29
N CYS A 113 8.85 15.55 10.55
CA CYS A 113 9.16 14.13 10.49
C CYS A 113 8.21 13.38 9.53
N GLY A 114 8.47 12.08 9.32
CA GLY A 114 7.63 11.16 8.58
C GLY A 114 8.14 9.72 8.61
N HIS A 115 9.08 9.36 9.49
CA HIS A 115 9.70 8.03 9.46
C HIS A 115 8.70 6.93 9.87
N ALA A 116 9.06 5.69 9.56
CA ALA A 116 8.30 4.50 9.95
C ALA A 116 8.23 4.34 11.48
N PRO A 117 7.24 3.60 12.02
CA PRO A 117 7.02 3.49 13.47
C PRO A 117 8.09 2.65 14.17
N PHE A 118 8.82 1.82 13.43
CA PHE A 118 9.88 0.96 13.98
C PHE A 118 11.16 1.72 14.32
N THR A 119 11.29 3.00 13.94
CA THR A 119 12.42 3.86 14.32
C THR A 119 12.30 4.40 15.74
N HIS A 120 11.19 4.12 16.43
CA HIS A 120 11.00 4.49 17.83
C HIS A 120 11.27 3.31 18.75
N SER A 121 11.88 3.61 19.90
CA SER A 121 12.00 2.64 20.99
C SER A 121 10.64 2.17 21.48
N LEU A 122 10.60 1.00 22.09
CA LEU A 122 9.42 0.51 22.79
C LEU A 122 9.33 1.21 24.15
N ALA A 123 8.16 1.78 24.46
CA ALA A 123 7.86 2.38 25.76
C ALA A 123 6.51 1.83 26.25
N GLY A 124 6.54 0.62 26.79
CA GLY A 124 5.33 -0.13 27.17
C GLY A 124 4.46 -0.44 25.95
N ALA A 125 3.16 -0.12 26.04
CA ALA A 125 2.20 -0.27 24.94
C ALA A 125 2.31 0.83 23.87
N ALA A 126 3.15 1.84 24.09
CA ALA A 126 3.36 2.96 23.19
C ALA A 126 4.76 2.96 22.57
N ARG A 127 4.98 3.85 21.61
CA ARG A 127 6.29 4.11 20.99
C ARG A 127 6.95 5.29 21.71
N GLY A 128 8.17 5.06 22.19
CA GLY A 128 8.98 5.98 22.99
C GLY A 128 9.79 6.96 22.14
N ALA A 129 11.02 7.22 22.55
CA ALA A 129 11.93 8.15 21.89
C ALA A 129 12.27 7.74 20.45
N CYS A 130 12.38 8.72 19.55
CA CYS A 130 12.90 8.48 18.21
C CYS A 130 14.37 8.08 18.30
N GLN A 131 14.78 7.09 17.52
CA GLN A 131 16.16 6.60 17.45
C GLN A 131 16.94 7.22 16.29
N ILE A 132 16.32 8.12 15.51
CA ILE A 132 17.02 8.91 14.49
C ILE A 132 17.62 10.15 15.17
N PRO A 133 18.96 10.28 15.27
CA PRO A 133 19.59 11.34 16.05
C PRO A 133 19.26 12.76 15.55
N THR A 134 18.99 12.90 14.26
CA THR A 134 18.64 14.15 13.60
C THR A 134 17.13 14.44 13.59
N CYS A 135 16.29 13.53 14.12
CA CYS A 135 14.86 13.80 14.17
C CYS A 135 14.54 14.76 15.33
N PRO A 136 13.80 15.86 15.07
CA PRO A 136 13.32 16.74 16.15
C PRO A 136 12.18 16.11 16.97
N CYS A 137 11.71 14.93 16.56
CA CYS A 137 10.57 14.25 17.17
C CYS A 137 10.97 13.54 18.48
N GLY A 138 10.47 14.02 19.61
CA GLY A 138 10.72 13.39 20.91
C GLY A 138 9.99 12.05 21.12
N LYS A 139 8.87 11.81 20.42
CA LYS A 139 8.10 10.56 20.47
C LYS A 139 7.28 10.36 19.20
N PHE A 140 6.80 9.13 18.99
CA PHE A 140 5.97 8.84 17.83
C PHE A 140 4.62 9.54 17.95
N GLN A 141 4.21 10.25 16.90
CA GLN A 141 2.91 10.92 16.84
C GLN A 141 2.01 10.17 15.87
N GLN A 142 0.90 9.65 16.39
CA GLN A 142 -0.18 9.02 15.61
C GLN A 142 -1.30 10.03 15.37
N LYS A 143 -1.97 9.92 14.23
CA LYS A 143 -3.18 10.68 13.89
C LYS A 143 -4.40 9.77 14.00
#